data_AF-A0A8T3WF92-F1
#
_entry.id   AF-A0A8T3WF92-F1
#
_cell.length_a   1.000
_cell.length_b   1.000
_cell.length_c   1.000
_cell.angle_alpha   90.00
_cell.angle_beta   90.00
_cell.angle_gamma   90.00
#
_symmetry.space_group_name_H-M   'P 1'
#
loop_
_entity.id
_entity.type
_entity.pdbx_description
1 polymer ?
#
loop_
_entity_poly.entity_id
_entity_poly.type
_entity_poly.pdbx_seq_one_letter_code
_entity_poly.pdbx_strand_id
1 'polypeptide(L)'
;MGLMDSIIETGVDKLVKLVNEKGKISSFDAAKELGVSNTVVMEWADFLEEEGIISIEYKFTKPFLVPRKLGKKEIQEKAKEFSGKKDVFVRKAEVSLSFLENEAAKLNSIKEEFDNIKKELGFDLGNVRNELEELEKYERLKIELDKQIENQKQVSMDKVGSMVKQVLREKRKYDDILSEIKKEEESLEREKIEARSLEESEKLIQDRIIGIKQFISKVEEKLGKEVENVKDSEKKIQMLSQMAEGVKSRIDKEKELVEPLIKDSMEKAKKIKELQERIVKKVEDKEKKLKGVKKASMRIKELFREKMGIINLIEKVNKDRNDLQQELVELMKKARSFQLSSSRGDVGNQMLDMEKKFNQVDEKKRLFEKELKSLSSWLK
;
A
#
# COMPACT_ATOMS: atom_id res chain seq x y z
N MET A 1 -15.65 38.94 15.76
CA MET A 1 -16.71 38.11 16.36
C MET A 1 -16.04 36.88 16.93
N GLY A 2 -15.89 36.82 18.25
CA GLY A 2 -15.23 35.73 18.94
C GLY A 2 -16.18 34.53 19.06
N LEU A 3 -15.65 33.34 18.76
CA LEU A 3 -16.28 32.06 19.05
C LEU A 3 -16.36 31.93 20.57
N MET A 4 -17.53 32.21 21.16
CA MET A 4 -17.80 31.76 22.52
C MET A 4 -17.96 30.24 22.46
N ASP A 5 -17.13 29.54 23.22
CA ASP A 5 -17.19 28.11 23.43
C ASP A 5 -18.63 27.71 23.79
N SER A 6 -19.28 26.96 22.90
CA SER A 6 -20.57 26.35 23.16
C SER A 6 -20.39 25.24 24.20
N ILE A 7 -20.35 25.63 25.47
CA ILE A 7 -20.42 24.71 26.60
C ILE A 7 -21.72 23.94 26.42
N ILE A 8 -21.61 22.62 26.24
CA ILE A 8 -22.75 21.73 26.08
C ILE A 8 -23.53 21.78 27.39
N GLU A 9 -24.70 22.43 27.37
CA GLU A 9 -25.55 22.61 28.53
C GLU A 9 -26.50 21.42 28.67
N THR A 10 -26.43 20.73 29.80
CA THR A 10 -27.29 19.57 30.09
C THR A 10 -28.65 19.99 30.64
N GLY A 11 -29.62 19.07 30.67
CA GLY A 11 -30.95 19.35 31.24
C GLY A 11 -30.91 19.75 32.72
N VAL A 12 -29.96 19.18 33.48
CA VAL A 12 -29.74 19.48 34.90
C VAL A 12 -29.23 20.92 35.08
N ASP A 13 -28.30 21.37 34.22
CA ASP A 13 -27.77 22.74 34.27
C ASP A 13 -28.87 23.78 34.03
N LYS A 14 -29.78 23.50 33.10
CA LYS A 14 -30.95 24.35 32.81
C LYS A 14 -31.90 24.42 34.01
N LEU A 15 -32.11 23.30 34.70
CA LEU A 15 -32.92 23.27 35.92
C LEU A 15 -32.30 24.14 37.03
N VAL A 16 -30.99 24.00 37.27
CA VAL A 16 -30.27 24.82 38.27
C VAL A 16 -30.35 26.30 37.93
N LYS A 17 -30.15 26.69 36.67
CA LYS A 17 -30.31 28.09 36.23
C LYS A 17 -31.73 28.58 36.47
N LEU A 18 -32.73 27.79 36.10
CA LEU A 18 -34.14 28.14 36.25
C LEU A 18 -34.53 28.37 37.72
N VAL A 19 -34.11 27.46 38.61
CA VAL A 19 -34.34 27.58 40.06
C VAL A 19 -33.64 28.81 40.64
N ASN A 20 -32.42 29.11 40.19
CA ASN A 20 -31.68 30.30 40.61
C ASN A 20 -32.33 31.61 40.12
N GLU A 21 -32.82 31.64 38.88
CA GLU A 21 -33.48 32.82 38.28
C GLU A 21 -34.83 33.13 38.93
N LYS A 22 -35.67 32.10 39.11
CA LYS A 22 -37.01 32.25 39.68
C LYS A 22 -36.98 32.33 41.21
N GLY A 23 -35.90 31.87 41.84
CA GLY A 23 -35.72 31.79 43.28
C GLY A 23 -36.60 30.74 43.98
N LYS A 24 -37.79 30.42 43.45
CA LYS A 24 -38.64 29.33 43.90
C LYS A 24 -39.59 28.92 42.77
N ILE A 25 -39.56 27.67 42.36
CA ILE A 25 -40.41 27.14 41.28
C ILE A 25 -41.00 25.78 41.67
N SER A 26 -42.25 25.49 41.29
CA SER A 26 -42.81 24.16 41.53
C SER A 26 -42.21 23.15 40.56
N SER A 27 -42.10 21.88 40.95
CA SER A 27 -41.55 20.83 40.07
C SER A 27 -42.32 20.73 38.74
N PHE A 28 -43.65 20.92 38.78
CA PHE A 28 -44.53 20.89 37.62
C PHE A 28 -44.29 22.08 36.67
N ASP A 29 -44.11 23.29 37.21
CA ASP A 29 -43.82 24.47 36.40
C ASP A 29 -42.44 24.37 35.75
N ALA A 30 -41.45 23.88 36.50
CA ALA A 30 -40.11 23.60 35.98
C ALA A 30 -40.14 22.55 34.87
N ALA A 31 -40.91 21.47 35.02
CA ALA A 31 -41.10 20.44 34.01
C ALA A 31 -41.70 21.01 32.72
N LYS A 32 -42.68 21.90 32.85
CA LYS A 32 -43.31 22.59 31.71
C LYS A 32 -42.35 23.54 30.99
N GLU A 33 -41.54 24.30 31.73
CA GLU A 33 -40.59 25.27 31.18
C GLU A 33 -39.38 24.57 30.51
N LEU A 34 -38.95 23.42 31.04
CA LEU A 34 -37.87 22.62 30.48
C LEU A 34 -38.33 21.63 29.39
N GLY A 35 -39.64 21.43 29.22
CA GLY A 35 -40.20 20.51 28.23
C GLY A 35 -39.94 19.03 28.55
N VAL A 36 -39.85 18.67 29.83
CA VAL A 36 -39.62 17.29 30.30
C VAL A 36 -40.72 16.84 31.26
N SER A 37 -40.78 15.54 31.59
CA SER A 37 -41.80 15.04 32.53
C SER A 37 -41.49 15.46 33.98
N ASN A 38 -42.53 15.63 34.80
CA ASN A 38 -42.37 15.98 36.22
C ASN A 38 -41.53 14.94 36.98
N THR A 39 -41.63 13.66 36.62
CA THR A 39 -40.81 12.58 37.20
C THR A 39 -39.32 12.83 36.97
N VAL A 40 -38.92 13.21 35.75
CA VAL A 40 -37.52 13.50 35.42
C VAL A 40 -36.99 14.73 36.18
N VAL A 41 -37.82 15.78 36.34
CA VAL A 41 -37.44 16.95 37.14
C VAL A 41 -37.28 16.59 38.62
N MET A 42 -38.13 15.72 39.16
CA MET A 42 -38.00 15.24 40.54
C MET A 42 -36.74 14.39 40.72
N GLU A 43 -36.42 13.48 39.80
CA GLU A 43 -35.16 12.71 39.86
C GLU A 43 -33.93 13.63 39.82
N TRP A 44 -33.94 14.67 38.97
CA TRP A 44 -32.88 15.68 38.96
C TRP A 44 -32.85 16.49 40.25
N ALA A 45 -34.01 16.82 40.80
CA ALA A 45 -34.10 17.61 42.02
C ALA A 45 -33.62 16.83 43.26
N ASP A 46 -33.95 15.55 43.36
CA ASP A 46 -33.50 14.66 44.42
C ASP A 46 -31.96 14.54 44.36
N PHE A 47 -31.40 14.32 43.16
CA PHE A 47 -29.95 14.31 42.95
C PHE A 47 -29.28 15.65 43.34
N LEU A 48 -29.89 16.78 42.97
CA LEU A 48 -29.36 18.11 43.30
C LEU A 48 -29.54 18.47 44.79
N GLU A 49 -30.51 17.88 45.48
CA GLU A 49 -30.71 18.02 46.93
C GLU A 49 -29.67 17.20 47.71
N GLU A 50 -29.35 15.98 47.25
CA GLU A 50 -28.25 15.16 47.77
C GLU A 50 -26.90 15.89 47.66
N GLU A 51 -26.64 16.51 46.51
CA GLU A 51 -25.45 17.35 46.29
C GLU A 51 -25.51 18.70 47.03
N GLY A 52 -26.67 19.04 47.62
CA GLY A 52 -26.87 20.26 48.40
C GLY A 52 -26.90 21.54 47.59
N ILE A 53 -27.25 21.47 46.30
CA ILE A 53 -27.33 22.61 45.38
C ILE A 53 -28.69 23.29 45.49
N ILE A 54 -29.76 22.50 45.58
CA ILE A 54 -31.13 22.97 45.79
C ILE A 54 -31.73 22.27 47.02
N SER A 55 -32.88 22.73 47.48
CA SER A 55 -33.68 22.08 48.51
C SER A 55 -35.13 21.97 48.04
N ILE A 56 -35.77 20.84 48.36
CA ILE A 56 -37.14 20.55 48.00
C ILE A 56 -38.05 20.92 49.17
N GLU A 57 -38.69 22.08 49.08
CA GLU A 57 -39.66 22.54 50.05
C GLU A 57 -41.07 22.11 49.67
N TYR A 58 -41.77 21.39 50.56
CA TYR A 58 -43.17 21.03 50.35
C TYR A 58 -44.10 22.12 50.88
N LYS A 59 -44.94 22.68 50.01
CA LYS A 59 -46.08 23.51 50.43
C LYS A 59 -47.37 22.76 50.09
N PHE A 60 -48.05 22.27 51.12
CA PHE A 60 -49.13 21.28 51.02
C PHE A 60 -48.63 19.98 50.37
N THR A 61 -49.18 19.61 49.21
CA THR A 61 -48.81 18.41 48.44
C THR A 61 -47.92 18.70 47.24
N LYS A 62 -47.46 19.95 47.06
CA LYS A 62 -46.66 20.36 45.90
C LYS A 62 -45.20 20.60 46.30
N PRO A 63 -44.23 19.89 45.70
CA PRO A 63 -42.80 20.16 45.90
C PRO A 63 -42.39 21.43 45.16
N PHE A 64 -41.65 22.29 45.86
CA PHE A 64 -41.02 23.49 45.31
C PHE A 64 -39.51 23.38 45.42
N LEU A 65 -38.84 23.69 44.32
CA LEU A 65 -37.39 23.74 44.23
C LEU A 65 -36.93 25.14 44.63
N VAL A 66 -36.08 25.21 45.65
CA VAL A 66 -35.52 26.45 46.19
C VAL A 66 -34.00 26.35 46.17
N PRO A 67 -33.25 27.39 45.74
CA PRO A 67 -31.80 27.36 45.78
C PRO A 67 -31.35 27.30 47.25
N ARG A 68 -30.53 26.29 47.57
CA ARG A 68 -30.02 26.11 48.94
C ARG A 68 -28.96 27.17 49.20
N LYS A 69 -29.29 28.16 50.03
CA LYS A 69 -28.30 29.12 50.53
C LYS A 69 -27.49 28.43 51.63
N LEU A 70 -26.33 27.87 51.29
CA LEU A 70 -25.40 27.30 52.26
C LEU A 70 -25.20 28.28 53.42
N GLY A 71 -25.43 27.80 54.65
CA GLY A 71 -25.23 28.61 55.84
C GLY A 71 -23.76 28.98 55.98
N LYS A 72 -23.45 30.18 56.48
CA LYS A 72 -22.05 30.63 56.71
C LYS A 72 -21.21 29.62 57.53
N LYS A 73 -21.86 28.81 58.37
CA LYS A 73 -21.24 27.78 59.20
C LYS A 73 -20.81 26.54 58.41
N GLU A 74 -21.64 26.05 57.48
CA GLU A 74 -21.30 24.91 56.60
C GLU A 74 -20.18 25.30 55.62
N ILE A 75 -20.19 26.55 55.13
CA ILE A 75 -19.11 27.08 54.29
C ILE A 75 -17.78 27.11 55.07
N GLN A 76 -17.81 27.49 56.35
CA GLN A 76 -16.61 27.49 57.20
C GLN A 76 -16.09 26.09 57.51
N GLU A 77 -16.97 25.11 57.76
CA GLU A 77 -16.56 23.72 57.99
C GLU A 77 -15.97 23.09 56.73
N LYS A 78 -16.64 23.25 55.57
CA LYS A 78 -16.10 22.81 54.27
C LYS A 78 -14.78 23.52 53.92
N ALA A 79 -14.64 24.81 54.25
CA ALA A 79 -13.38 25.54 54.05
C ALA A 79 -12.25 25.03 54.95
N LYS A 80 -12.55 24.60 56.19
CA LYS A 80 -11.56 23.99 57.09
C LYS A 80 -11.13 22.60 56.62
N GLU A 81 -12.08 21.76 56.23
CA GLU A 81 -11.79 20.44 55.65
C GLU A 81 -10.96 20.56 54.37
N PHE A 82 -11.30 21.56 53.55
CA PHE A 82 -10.56 21.91 52.34
C PHE A 82 -9.12 22.35 52.64
N SER A 83 -8.90 23.20 53.65
CA SER A 83 -7.56 23.61 54.06
C SER A 83 -6.71 22.41 54.47
N GLY A 84 -7.29 21.44 55.20
CA GLY A 84 -6.60 20.21 55.60
C GLY A 84 -6.24 19.33 54.39
N LYS A 85 -7.18 19.10 53.48
CA LYS A 85 -6.94 18.32 52.24
C LYS A 85 -5.89 18.98 51.34
N LYS A 86 -5.91 20.31 51.24
CA LYS A 86 -4.90 21.09 50.50
C LYS A 86 -3.50 20.90 51.08
N ASP A 87 -3.33 21.01 52.40
CA ASP A 87 -2.01 20.88 53.00
C ASP A 87 -1.44 19.48 52.82
N VAL A 88 -2.30 18.46 52.94
CA VAL A 88 -1.93 17.06 52.62
C VAL A 88 -1.52 16.92 51.16
N PHE A 89 -2.25 17.55 50.24
CA PHE A 89 -1.95 17.55 48.81
C PHE A 89 -0.60 18.20 48.50
N VAL A 90 -0.37 19.41 49.01
CA VAL A 90 0.87 20.16 48.78
C VAL A 90 2.07 19.36 49.30
N ARG A 91 1.96 18.76 50.49
CA ARG A 91 3.01 17.88 51.02
C ARG A 91 3.26 16.65 50.14
N LYS A 92 2.21 16.00 49.63
CA LYS A 92 2.37 14.85 48.72
C LYS A 92 3.06 15.23 47.40
N ALA A 93 2.74 16.41 46.87
CA ALA A 93 3.38 16.95 45.68
C ALA A 93 4.86 17.29 45.94
N GLU A 94 5.17 17.91 47.09
CA GLU A 94 6.54 18.22 47.52
C GLU A 94 7.38 16.94 47.71
N VAL A 95 6.83 15.92 48.36
CA VAL A 95 7.49 14.61 48.48
C VAL A 95 7.76 14.00 47.11
N SER A 96 6.80 14.07 46.18
CA SER A 96 6.98 13.53 44.82
C SER A 96 8.01 14.32 44.00
N LEU A 97 8.08 15.64 44.17
CA LEU A 97 9.13 16.46 43.56
C LEU A 97 10.51 16.08 44.09
N SER A 98 10.66 15.96 45.41
CA SER A 98 11.94 15.57 46.02
C SER A 98 12.40 14.18 45.55
N PHE A 99 11.46 13.25 45.32
CA PHE A 99 11.75 11.96 44.70
C PHE A 99 12.29 12.11 43.27
N LEU A 100 11.64 12.93 42.42
CA LEU A 100 12.10 13.18 41.05
C LEU A 100 13.48 13.85 41.01
N GLU A 101 13.76 14.77 41.95
CA GLU A 101 15.07 15.42 42.09
C GLU A 101 16.16 14.42 42.48
N ASN A 102 15.87 13.51 43.42
CA ASN A 102 16.80 12.45 43.81
C ASN A 102 17.06 11.46 42.67
N GLU A 103 16.03 11.08 41.90
CA GLU A 103 16.22 10.23 40.71
C GLU A 103 16.95 10.96 39.59
N ALA A 104 16.76 12.27 39.44
CA ALA A 104 17.54 13.10 38.51
C ALA A 104 19.03 13.09 38.87
N ALA A 105 19.37 13.17 40.16
CA ALA A 105 20.75 13.07 40.62
C ALA A 105 21.38 11.71 40.27
N LYS A 106 20.63 10.61 40.44
CA LYS A 106 21.08 9.26 40.02
C LYS A 106 21.21 9.11 38.51
N LEU A 107 20.29 9.68 37.73
CA LEU A 107 20.40 9.69 36.27
C LEU A 107 21.61 10.50 35.81
N ASN A 108 21.92 11.60 36.49
CA ASN A 108 23.11 12.39 36.21
C ASN A 108 24.39 11.61 36.53
N SER A 109 24.44 10.83 37.61
CA SER A 109 25.60 9.96 37.89
C SER A 109 25.75 8.86 36.84
N ILE A 110 24.65 8.25 36.37
CA ILE A 110 24.68 7.27 35.26
C ILE A 110 25.16 7.94 33.97
N LYS A 111 24.74 9.18 33.71
CA LYS A 111 25.19 9.97 32.56
C LYS A 111 26.68 10.30 32.66
N GLU A 112 27.18 10.65 33.83
CA GLU A 112 28.61 10.87 34.08
C GLU A 112 29.41 9.58 33.91
N GLU A 113 28.93 8.43 34.39
CA GLU A 113 29.53 7.12 34.14
C GLU A 113 29.56 6.79 32.64
N PHE A 114 28.46 7.07 31.93
CA PHE A 114 28.41 6.90 30.48
C PHE A 114 29.38 7.84 29.74
N ASP A 115 29.50 9.09 30.18
CA ASP A 115 30.45 10.05 29.64
C ASP A 115 31.90 9.68 29.99
N ASN A 116 32.14 9.02 31.12
CA ASN A 116 33.45 8.46 31.48
C ASN A 116 33.79 7.23 30.63
N ILE A 117 32.84 6.32 30.39
CA ILE A 117 33.00 5.21 29.43
C ILE A 117 33.28 5.75 28.03
N LYS A 118 32.59 6.83 27.63
CA LYS A 118 32.82 7.53 26.36
C LYS A 118 34.25 8.08 26.28
N LYS A 119 34.79 8.64 27.37
CA LYS A 119 36.17 9.12 27.45
C LYS A 119 37.21 7.98 27.45
N GLU A 120 36.96 6.91 28.20
CA GLU A 120 37.85 5.72 28.24
C GLU A 120 37.91 4.98 26.90
N LEU A 121 36.83 5.02 26.11
CA LEU A 121 36.80 4.53 24.73
C LEU A 121 37.57 5.42 23.74
N GLY A 122 38.25 6.48 24.20
CA GLY A 122 39.09 7.34 23.37
C GLY A 122 38.31 8.33 22.50
N PHE A 123 37.07 8.68 22.86
CA PHE A 123 36.40 9.83 22.22
C PHE A 123 36.97 11.13 22.78
N ASP A 124 38.08 11.58 22.20
CA ASP A 124 38.75 12.82 22.56
C ASP A 124 37.89 14.03 22.10
N LEU A 125 36.90 14.40 22.92
CA LEU A 125 35.83 15.36 22.59
C LEU A 125 36.32 16.78 22.25
N GLY A 126 37.57 17.13 22.54
CA GLY A 126 38.17 18.42 22.16
C GLY A 126 38.47 18.51 20.67
N ASN A 127 39.07 17.45 20.11
CA ASN A 127 39.21 17.31 18.66
C ASN A 127 37.88 16.90 18.03
N VAL A 128 37.09 16.04 18.68
CA VAL A 128 35.76 15.68 18.17
C VAL A 128 34.79 16.86 18.21
N ARG A 129 34.99 17.95 18.97
CA ARG A 129 34.14 19.16 18.88
C ARG A 129 34.44 19.99 17.64
N ASN A 130 35.72 20.20 17.34
CA ASN A 130 36.13 20.86 16.09
C ASN A 130 35.85 19.96 14.88
N GLU A 131 36.11 18.67 14.98
CA GLU A 131 35.68 17.66 14.00
C GLU A 131 34.16 17.51 13.99
N LEU A 132 33.40 17.79 15.07
CA LEU A 132 31.93 17.79 15.09
C LEU A 132 31.38 19.03 14.43
N GLU A 133 31.99 20.20 14.61
CA GLU A 133 31.62 21.42 13.89
C GLU A 133 31.98 21.31 12.41
N GLU A 134 33.12 20.70 12.09
CA GLU A 134 33.45 20.30 10.71
C GLU A 134 32.50 19.21 10.22
N LEU A 135 32.16 18.20 11.02
CA LEU A 135 31.19 17.16 10.68
C LEU A 135 29.78 17.71 10.54
N GLU A 136 29.41 18.75 11.29
CA GLU A 136 28.11 19.42 11.17
C GLU A 136 28.09 20.25 9.88
N LYS A 137 29.21 20.88 9.50
CA LYS A 137 29.38 21.47 8.16
C LYS A 137 29.35 20.41 7.08
N TYR A 138 30.03 19.28 7.25
CA TYR A 138 29.99 18.14 6.34
C TYR A 138 28.62 17.48 6.31
N GLU A 139 27.85 17.51 7.39
CA GLU A 139 26.50 16.96 7.48
C GLU A 139 25.52 17.89 6.78
N ARG A 140 25.64 19.21 6.94
CA ARG A 140 24.89 20.19 6.14
C ARG A 140 25.23 20.10 4.66
N LEU A 141 26.53 20.02 4.33
CA LEU A 141 26.99 19.80 2.96
C LEU A 141 26.50 18.46 2.43
N LYS A 142 26.51 17.41 3.23
CA LYS A 142 25.98 16.09 2.86
C LYS A 142 24.47 16.15 2.67
N ILE A 143 23.71 16.84 3.51
CA ILE A 143 22.26 17.00 3.34
C ILE A 143 21.98 17.79 2.05
N GLU A 144 22.74 18.84 1.78
CA GLU A 144 22.61 19.62 0.55
C GLU A 144 23.01 18.81 -0.69
N LEU A 145 24.13 18.07 -0.62
CA LEU A 145 24.57 17.15 -1.65
C LEU A 145 23.59 16.01 -1.85
N ASP A 146 23.06 15.41 -0.79
CA ASP A 146 22.04 14.36 -0.85
C ASP A 146 20.76 14.91 -1.49
N LYS A 147 20.38 16.16 -1.19
CA LYS A 147 19.25 16.84 -1.85
C LYS A 147 19.55 17.13 -3.32
N GLN A 148 20.77 17.55 -3.66
CA GLN A 148 21.20 17.75 -5.04
C GLN A 148 21.27 16.43 -5.82
N ILE A 149 21.77 15.36 -5.19
CA ILE A 149 21.83 14.00 -5.73
C ILE A 149 20.42 13.47 -5.93
N GLU A 150 19.51 13.65 -4.97
CA GLU A 150 18.13 13.20 -5.12
C GLU A 150 17.41 14.01 -6.20
N ASN A 151 17.64 15.32 -6.29
CA ASN A 151 17.12 16.14 -7.39
C ASN A 151 17.71 15.71 -8.74
N GLN A 152 19.02 15.47 -8.83
CA GLN A 152 19.69 15.02 -10.04
C GLN A 152 19.23 13.62 -10.45
N LYS A 153 19.01 12.74 -9.47
CA LYS A 153 18.44 11.41 -9.66
C LYS A 153 17.00 11.51 -10.13
N GLN A 154 16.18 12.39 -9.57
CA GLN A 154 14.82 12.62 -10.02
C GLN A 154 14.80 13.14 -11.47
N VAL A 155 15.60 14.15 -11.80
CA VAL A 155 15.76 14.67 -13.17
C VAL A 155 16.27 13.58 -14.12
N SER A 156 17.21 12.75 -13.66
CA SER A 156 17.73 11.62 -14.46
C SER A 156 16.68 10.53 -14.63
N MET A 157 15.87 10.23 -13.62
CA MET A 157 14.76 9.27 -13.68
C MET A 157 13.66 9.77 -14.62
N ASP A 158 13.35 11.07 -14.59
CA ASP A 158 12.39 11.69 -15.50
C ASP A 158 12.91 11.66 -16.94
N LYS A 159 14.21 11.95 -17.15
CA LYS A 159 14.87 11.85 -18.46
C LYS A 159 14.88 10.41 -18.97
N VAL A 160 15.26 9.44 -18.15
CA VAL A 160 15.20 8.00 -18.46
C VAL A 160 13.77 7.58 -18.76
N GLY A 161 12.79 8.02 -17.97
CA GLY A 161 11.38 7.75 -18.19
C GLY A 161 10.88 8.30 -19.53
N SER A 162 11.30 9.50 -19.92
CA SER A 162 10.99 10.09 -21.23
C SER A 162 11.65 9.32 -22.39
N MET A 163 12.91 8.89 -22.23
CA MET A 163 13.63 8.08 -23.21
C MET A 163 12.99 6.70 -23.36
N VAL A 164 12.62 6.04 -22.26
CA VAL A 164 11.90 4.75 -22.29
C VAL A 164 10.57 4.90 -23.03
N LYS A 165 9.81 5.98 -22.78
CA LYS A 165 8.57 6.27 -23.54
C LYS A 165 8.84 6.47 -25.03
N GLN A 166 9.93 7.14 -25.41
CA GLN A 166 10.32 7.29 -26.82
C GLN A 166 10.71 5.94 -27.45
N VAL A 167 11.55 5.16 -26.79
CA VAL A 167 11.95 3.82 -27.25
C VAL A 167 10.74 2.91 -27.41
N LEU A 168 9.78 2.93 -26.48
CA LEU A 168 8.54 2.16 -26.61
C LEU A 168 7.67 2.62 -27.78
N ARG A 169 7.61 3.93 -28.06
CA ARG A 169 6.90 4.45 -29.24
C ARG A 169 7.57 4.00 -30.54
N GLU A 170 8.89 4.10 -30.63
CA GLU A 170 9.64 3.65 -31.82
C GLU A 170 9.57 2.13 -31.99
N LYS A 171 9.63 1.37 -30.89
CA LYS A 171 9.42 -0.09 -30.94
C LYS A 171 8.04 -0.45 -31.49
N ARG A 172 6.98 0.23 -31.05
CA ARG A 172 5.64 0.00 -31.62
C ARG A 172 5.58 0.30 -33.11
N LYS A 173 6.13 1.43 -33.55
CA LYS A 173 6.22 1.75 -34.99
C LYS A 173 6.99 0.68 -35.76
N TYR A 174 8.09 0.17 -35.20
CA TYR A 174 8.87 -0.91 -35.80
C TYR A 174 8.06 -2.21 -35.91
N ASP A 175 7.35 -2.59 -34.84
CA ASP A 175 6.49 -3.77 -34.85
C ASP A 175 5.33 -3.62 -35.87
N ASP A 176 4.76 -2.41 -36.00
CA ASP A 176 3.74 -2.09 -36.99
C ASP A 176 4.29 -2.24 -38.42
N ILE A 177 5.47 -1.67 -38.70
CA ILE A 177 6.16 -1.81 -40.01
C ILE A 177 6.45 -3.28 -40.32
N LEU A 178 6.93 -4.08 -39.35
CA LEU A 178 7.16 -5.51 -39.55
C LEU A 178 5.86 -6.25 -39.90
N SER A 179 4.73 -5.85 -39.29
CA SER A 179 3.43 -6.44 -39.59
C SER A 179 2.95 -6.09 -41.00
N GLU A 180 3.22 -4.87 -41.48
CA GLU A 180 2.92 -4.44 -42.85
C GLU A 180 3.80 -5.16 -43.86
N ILE A 181 5.13 -5.26 -43.62
CA ILE A 181 6.05 -6.03 -44.46
C ILE A 181 5.56 -7.47 -44.60
N LYS A 182 5.17 -8.12 -43.50
CA LYS A 182 4.68 -9.50 -43.54
C LYS A 182 3.41 -9.64 -44.38
N LYS A 183 2.45 -8.71 -44.25
CA LYS A 183 1.24 -8.69 -45.08
C LYS A 183 1.57 -8.51 -46.55
N GLU A 184 2.53 -7.65 -46.87
CA GLU A 184 2.99 -7.41 -48.23
C GLU A 184 3.71 -8.63 -48.80
N GLU A 185 4.56 -9.30 -48.02
CA GLU A 185 5.21 -10.57 -48.40
C GLU A 185 4.17 -11.66 -48.71
N GLU A 186 3.13 -11.79 -47.87
CA GLU A 186 2.02 -12.72 -48.10
C GLU A 186 1.22 -12.36 -49.36
N SER A 187 1.02 -11.06 -49.65
CA SER A 187 0.37 -10.60 -50.88
C SER A 187 1.22 -10.92 -52.11
N LEU A 188 2.51 -10.60 -52.06
CA LEU A 188 3.46 -10.87 -53.13
C LEU A 188 3.57 -12.36 -53.45
N GLU A 189 3.54 -13.23 -52.43
CA GLU A 189 3.58 -14.67 -52.66
C GLU A 189 2.30 -15.17 -53.34
N ARG A 190 1.12 -14.63 -52.97
CA ARG A 190 -0.13 -14.92 -53.69
C ARG A 190 -0.05 -14.47 -55.15
N GLU A 191 0.44 -13.26 -55.40
CA GLU A 191 0.63 -12.74 -56.76
C GLU A 191 1.63 -13.59 -57.57
N LYS A 192 2.72 -14.07 -56.97
CA LYS A 192 3.65 -15.00 -57.63
C LYS A 192 3.01 -16.33 -57.99
N ILE A 193 2.18 -16.88 -57.10
CA ILE A 193 1.45 -18.12 -57.36
C ILE A 193 0.47 -17.91 -58.52
N GLU A 194 -0.26 -16.79 -58.51
CA GLU A 194 -1.19 -16.43 -59.59
C GLU A 194 -0.46 -16.21 -60.93
N ALA A 195 0.66 -15.49 -60.93
CA ALA A 195 1.49 -15.30 -62.11
C ALA A 195 2.01 -16.63 -62.68
N ARG A 196 2.47 -17.56 -61.84
CA ARG A 196 2.87 -18.90 -62.28
C ARG A 196 1.71 -19.69 -62.86
N SER A 197 0.53 -19.61 -62.26
CA SER A 197 -0.67 -20.26 -62.79
C SER A 197 -1.06 -19.68 -64.16
N LEU A 198 -0.92 -18.36 -64.34
CA LEU A 198 -1.13 -17.70 -65.63
C LEU A 198 -0.08 -18.14 -66.66
N GLU A 199 1.20 -18.21 -66.31
CA GLU A 199 2.27 -18.73 -67.19
C GLU A 199 2.01 -20.20 -67.61
N GLU A 200 1.57 -21.05 -66.68
CA GLU A 200 1.18 -22.43 -66.99
C GLU A 200 -0.03 -22.46 -67.93
N SER A 201 -1.03 -21.61 -67.69
CA SER A 201 -2.19 -21.48 -68.57
C SER A 201 -1.82 -20.98 -69.96
N GLU A 202 -0.87 -20.03 -70.05
CA GLU A 202 -0.34 -19.52 -71.30
C GLU A 202 0.38 -20.62 -72.08
N LYS A 203 1.25 -21.40 -71.41
CA LYS A 203 1.91 -22.57 -72.02
C LYS A 203 0.91 -23.58 -72.55
N LEU A 204 -0.12 -23.91 -71.77
CA LEU A 204 -1.20 -24.81 -72.22
C LEU A 204 -1.93 -24.27 -73.45
N ILE A 205 -2.19 -22.96 -73.50
CA ILE A 205 -2.80 -22.30 -74.65
C ILE A 205 -1.85 -22.33 -75.85
N GLN A 206 -0.56 -22.06 -75.67
CA GLN A 206 0.46 -22.14 -76.72
C GLN A 206 0.57 -23.57 -77.27
N ASP A 207 0.62 -24.59 -76.42
CA ASP A 207 0.62 -26.00 -76.80
C ASP A 207 -0.66 -26.37 -77.56
N ARG A 208 -1.82 -25.86 -77.13
CA ARG A 208 -3.09 -26.02 -77.88
C ARG A 208 -3.04 -25.33 -79.23
N ILE A 209 -2.47 -24.13 -79.33
CA ILE A 209 -2.30 -23.43 -80.62
C ILE A 209 -1.38 -24.22 -81.53
N ILE A 210 -0.26 -24.76 -81.02
CA ILE A 210 0.65 -25.63 -81.78
C ILE A 210 -0.09 -26.90 -82.23
N GLY A 211 -0.84 -27.54 -81.33
CA GLY A 211 -1.66 -28.70 -81.63
C GLY A 211 -2.72 -28.42 -82.70
N ILE A 212 -3.39 -27.27 -82.63
CA ILE A 212 -4.33 -26.79 -83.67
C ILE A 212 -3.60 -26.54 -84.98
N LYS A 213 -2.42 -25.91 -84.99
CA LYS A 213 -1.61 -25.71 -86.20
C LYS A 213 -1.19 -27.04 -86.83
N GLN A 214 -0.74 -28.00 -86.02
CA GLN A 214 -0.42 -29.35 -86.48
C GLN A 214 -1.67 -30.08 -87.00
N PHE A 215 -2.82 -29.89 -86.34
CA PHE A 215 -4.08 -30.45 -86.79
C PHE A 215 -4.53 -29.83 -88.11
N ILE A 216 -4.43 -28.51 -88.28
CA ILE A 216 -4.68 -27.81 -89.54
C ILE A 216 -3.75 -28.37 -90.61
N SER A 217 -2.45 -28.47 -90.35
CA SER A 217 -1.49 -29.06 -91.29
C SER A 217 -1.82 -30.50 -91.65
N LYS A 218 -2.25 -31.33 -90.67
CA LYS A 218 -2.74 -32.69 -90.92
C LYS A 218 -4.06 -32.71 -91.68
N VAL A 219 -4.95 -31.74 -91.49
CA VAL A 219 -6.21 -31.62 -92.23
C VAL A 219 -5.93 -31.11 -93.63
N GLU A 220 -4.97 -30.22 -93.84
CA GLU A 220 -4.50 -29.77 -95.16
C GLU A 220 -3.78 -30.90 -95.90
N GLU A 221 -2.92 -31.66 -95.22
CA GLU A 221 -2.27 -32.85 -95.77
C GLU A 221 -3.30 -33.95 -96.02
N LYS A 222 -4.25 -34.17 -95.10
CA LYS A 222 -5.37 -35.08 -95.34
C LYS A 222 -6.27 -34.55 -96.43
N LEU A 223 -6.50 -33.27 -96.59
CA LEU A 223 -7.31 -32.70 -97.66
C LEU A 223 -6.59 -32.86 -98.99
N GLY A 224 -5.28 -32.63 -99.03
CA GLY A 224 -4.43 -32.92 -100.19
C GLY A 224 -4.45 -34.41 -100.53
N LYS A 225 -4.24 -35.26 -99.51
CA LYS A 225 -4.34 -36.71 -99.61
C LYS A 225 -5.74 -37.19 -99.87
N GLU A 226 -6.81 -36.50 -99.51
CA GLU A 226 -8.20 -36.89 -99.77
C GLU A 226 -8.66 -36.35 -101.11
N VAL A 227 -8.07 -35.26 -101.61
CA VAL A 227 -8.14 -34.89 -103.01
C VAL A 227 -7.39 -35.94 -103.86
N GLU A 228 -6.27 -36.50 -103.35
CA GLU A 228 -5.55 -37.63 -103.95
C GLU A 228 -6.24 -38.98 -103.73
N ASN A 229 -6.87 -39.22 -102.57
CA ASN A 229 -7.56 -40.44 -102.20
C ASN A 229 -9.00 -40.42 -102.69
N VAL A 230 -9.60 -39.29 -103.06
CA VAL A 230 -10.81 -39.30 -103.89
C VAL A 230 -10.41 -39.77 -105.28
N LYS A 231 -9.29 -39.26 -105.82
CA LYS A 231 -8.68 -39.77 -107.07
C LYS A 231 -8.22 -41.23 -107.00
N ASP A 232 -7.75 -41.70 -105.84
CA ASP A 232 -7.25 -43.06 -105.65
C ASP A 232 -8.28 -44.01 -105.03
N SER A 233 -9.28 -43.56 -104.27
CA SER A 233 -10.41 -44.38 -103.81
C SER A 233 -11.45 -44.58 -104.91
N GLU A 234 -11.53 -43.67 -105.89
CA GLU A 234 -12.08 -44.00 -107.22
C GLU A 234 -11.38 -45.25 -107.81
N LYS A 235 -10.05 -45.40 -107.60
CA LYS A 235 -9.26 -46.58 -108.05
C LYS A 235 -9.25 -47.74 -107.04
N LYS A 236 -9.51 -47.52 -105.74
CA LYS A 236 -9.29 -48.47 -104.64
C LYS A 236 -10.58 -49.06 -104.06
N ILE A 237 -11.75 -48.44 -104.25
CA ILE A 237 -13.07 -49.12 -104.17
C ILE A 237 -13.07 -50.34 -105.10
N GLN A 238 -12.36 -50.24 -106.21
CA GLN A 238 -12.12 -51.32 -107.16
C GLN A 238 -11.29 -52.49 -106.60
N MET A 239 -10.49 -52.28 -105.55
CA MET A 239 -9.43 -53.22 -105.13
C MET A 239 -9.67 -53.79 -103.72
N LEU A 240 -10.20 -53.00 -102.76
CA LEU A 240 -10.31 -53.39 -101.34
C LEU A 240 -11.53 -54.24 -100.95
N SER A 241 -12.45 -54.54 -101.86
CA SER A 241 -13.37 -55.68 -101.67
C SER A 241 -12.62 -57.01 -101.58
N GLN A 242 -11.35 -57.11 -102.03
CA GLN A 242 -10.65 -58.39 -102.17
C GLN A 242 -9.85 -58.86 -100.94
N MET A 243 -9.62 -58.04 -99.91
CA MET A 243 -8.61 -58.36 -98.87
C MET A 243 -9.08 -58.39 -97.40
N ALA A 244 -10.28 -57.91 -97.08
CA ALA A 244 -10.76 -57.75 -95.69
C ALA A 244 -10.93 -59.06 -94.89
N GLU A 245 -10.81 -60.24 -95.50
CA GLU A 245 -10.94 -61.54 -94.84
C GLU A 245 -9.72 -61.95 -94.00
N GLY A 246 -8.54 -61.39 -94.22
CA GLY A 246 -7.29 -61.98 -93.73
C GLY A 246 -6.85 -61.63 -92.29
N VAL A 247 -7.24 -60.48 -91.74
CA VAL A 247 -6.48 -59.87 -90.63
C VAL A 247 -7.13 -60.02 -89.25
N LYS A 248 -8.36 -60.54 -89.18
CA LYS A 248 -9.09 -60.80 -87.92
C LYS A 248 -8.38 -61.79 -86.96
N SER A 249 -7.35 -62.51 -87.41
CA SER A 249 -6.74 -63.64 -86.69
C SER A 249 -5.51 -63.35 -85.82
N ARG A 250 -4.97 -62.12 -85.78
CA ARG A 250 -3.69 -61.84 -85.09
C ARG A 250 -3.79 -61.12 -83.75
N ILE A 251 -4.96 -60.61 -83.37
CA ILE A 251 -5.11 -59.71 -82.22
C ILE A 251 -5.22 -60.45 -80.87
N ASP A 252 -5.48 -61.75 -80.85
CA ASP A 252 -5.70 -62.52 -79.61
C ASP A 252 -4.42 -62.89 -78.80
N LYS A 253 -3.21 -62.48 -79.21
CA LYS A 253 -1.96 -63.02 -78.62
C LYS A 253 -1.12 -62.07 -77.74
N GLU A 254 -1.47 -60.78 -77.59
CA GLU A 254 -0.60 -59.82 -76.87
C GLU A 254 -1.23 -59.21 -75.60
N LYS A 255 -1.95 -60.02 -74.81
CA LYS A 255 -2.64 -59.56 -73.57
C LYS A 255 -2.05 -60.06 -72.23
N GLU A 256 -0.89 -60.72 -72.20
CA GLU A 256 -0.42 -61.47 -71.00
C GLU A 256 0.85 -60.96 -70.27
N LEU A 257 1.33 -59.72 -70.41
CA LEU A 257 2.66 -59.35 -69.84
C LEU A 257 2.80 -58.00 -69.10
N VAL A 258 1.86 -57.60 -68.21
CA VAL A 258 2.02 -56.31 -67.48
C VAL A 258 1.81 -56.39 -65.94
N GLU A 259 1.79 -57.57 -65.32
CA GLU A 259 1.39 -57.68 -63.90
C GLU A 259 2.46 -57.56 -62.77
N PRO A 260 3.81 -57.54 -62.97
CA PRO A 260 4.72 -57.56 -61.81
C PRO A 260 5.57 -56.28 -61.58
N LEU A 261 5.05 -55.06 -61.82
CA LEU A 261 5.80 -53.80 -61.61
C LEU A 261 5.33 -52.90 -60.45
N ILE A 262 4.49 -53.41 -59.53
CA ILE A 262 3.94 -52.60 -58.40
C ILE A 262 4.64 -52.88 -57.04
N LYS A 263 5.67 -53.73 -56.98
CA LYS A 263 6.25 -54.20 -55.70
C LYS A 263 7.41 -53.39 -55.10
N ASP A 264 7.92 -52.34 -55.74
CA ASP A 264 9.19 -51.69 -55.32
C ASP A 264 9.04 -50.36 -54.55
N SER A 265 7.83 -49.94 -54.21
CA SER A 265 7.56 -48.58 -53.68
C SER A 265 7.43 -48.45 -52.14
N MET A 266 7.54 -49.52 -51.35
CA MET A 266 7.20 -49.46 -49.91
C MET A 266 8.37 -49.42 -48.91
N GLU A 267 9.63 -49.55 -49.34
CA GLU A 267 10.75 -49.69 -48.38
C GLU A 267 11.44 -48.38 -47.90
N LYS A 268 11.09 -47.21 -48.44
CA LYS A 268 11.84 -45.95 -48.11
C LYS A 268 11.21 -45.04 -47.04
N ALA A 269 10.08 -45.42 -46.43
CA ALA A 269 9.37 -44.55 -45.48
C ALA A 269 9.78 -44.67 -44.00
N LYS A 270 10.73 -45.57 -43.63
CA LYS A 270 10.96 -45.95 -42.22
C LYS A 270 12.14 -45.27 -41.49
N LYS A 271 12.94 -44.41 -42.14
CA LYS A 271 14.22 -43.91 -41.58
C LYS A 271 14.27 -42.45 -41.07
N ILE A 272 13.15 -41.74 -40.96
CA ILE A 272 13.16 -40.29 -40.60
C ILE A 272 12.69 -40.01 -39.15
N LYS A 273 12.14 -41.01 -38.44
CA LYS A 273 11.51 -40.79 -37.11
C LYS A 273 12.46 -40.83 -35.90
N GLU A 274 13.74 -41.17 -36.09
CA GLU A 274 14.68 -41.44 -34.96
C GLU A 274 15.59 -40.25 -34.57
N LEU A 275 15.47 -39.08 -35.21
CA LEU A 275 16.38 -37.93 -34.98
C LEU A 275 15.83 -36.81 -34.08
N GLN A 276 14.60 -36.92 -33.57
CA GLN A 276 13.93 -35.82 -32.82
C GLN A 276 13.96 -35.92 -31.28
N GLU A 277 14.51 -36.97 -30.67
CA GLU A 277 14.43 -37.15 -29.20
C GLU A 277 15.68 -36.73 -28.40
N ARG A 278 16.73 -36.20 -29.06
CA ARG A 278 18.05 -36.04 -28.40
C ARG A 278 18.43 -34.63 -27.90
N ILE A 279 17.53 -33.63 -27.89
CA ILE A 279 17.87 -32.23 -27.56
C ILE A 279 17.19 -31.66 -26.29
N VAL A 280 16.15 -32.29 -25.75
CA VAL A 280 15.38 -31.72 -24.61
C VAL A 280 16.06 -31.94 -23.24
N LYS A 281 17.10 -32.77 -23.13
CA LYS A 281 17.72 -33.17 -21.84
C LYS A 281 18.90 -32.30 -21.34
N LYS A 282 19.08 -31.07 -21.81
CA LYS A 282 20.27 -30.23 -21.45
C LYS A 282 19.98 -28.84 -20.84
N VAL A 283 18.75 -28.53 -20.41
CA VAL A 283 18.40 -27.19 -19.88
C VAL A 283 18.09 -27.15 -18.37
N GLU A 284 17.94 -28.29 -17.68
CA GLU A 284 17.51 -28.28 -16.26
C GLU A 284 18.61 -28.22 -15.18
N ASP A 285 19.90 -28.24 -15.55
CA ASP A 285 21.02 -28.35 -14.57
C ASP A 285 21.77 -27.03 -14.25
N LYS A 286 21.14 -25.87 -14.38
CA LYS A 286 21.78 -24.56 -14.09
C LYS A 286 21.00 -23.61 -13.17
N GLU A 287 20.22 -24.13 -12.23
CA GLU A 287 19.47 -23.32 -11.25
C GLU A 287 19.82 -23.59 -9.77
N LYS A 288 20.98 -24.21 -9.50
CA LYS A 288 21.46 -24.45 -8.12
C LYS A 288 22.87 -23.93 -7.91
N LYS A 289 23.00 -22.63 -7.64
CA LYS A 289 24.14 -22.01 -6.91
C LYS A 289 23.88 -20.51 -6.77
N LEU A 290 23.34 -20.07 -5.61
CA LEU A 290 23.50 -18.73 -5.02
C LEU A 290 22.69 -18.64 -3.71
N LYS A 291 23.19 -19.22 -2.62
CA LYS A 291 22.76 -18.85 -1.25
C LYS A 291 23.95 -19.00 -0.31
N GLY A 292 24.58 -17.90 0.06
CA GLY A 292 25.70 -17.99 0.99
C GLY A 292 26.43 -16.71 1.37
N VAL A 293 25.74 -15.59 1.67
CA VAL A 293 26.30 -14.54 2.55
C VAL A 293 25.15 -13.81 3.26
N LYS A 294 24.74 -14.29 4.44
CA LYS A 294 23.76 -13.58 5.30
C LYS A 294 23.88 -13.94 6.79
N LYS A 295 25.10 -14.07 7.33
CA LYS A 295 25.33 -14.42 8.75
C LYS A 295 26.24 -13.49 9.55
N ALA A 296 26.79 -12.42 8.97
CA ALA A 296 27.55 -11.41 9.73
C ALA A 296 26.76 -10.11 10.03
N SER A 297 25.67 -9.84 9.29
CA SER A 297 24.87 -8.59 9.42
C SER A 297 23.84 -8.62 10.57
N MET A 298 23.48 -9.79 11.10
CA MET A 298 22.47 -9.88 12.18
C MET A 298 23.04 -9.52 13.56
N ARG A 299 24.28 -9.92 13.89
CA ARG A 299 24.86 -9.67 15.23
C ARG A 299 25.18 -8.20 15.50
N ILE A 300 25.57 -7.44 14.46
CA ILE A 300 25.77 -5.98 14.59
C ILE A 300 24.42 -5.26 14.73
N LYS A 301 23.35 -5.74 14.07
CA LYS A 301 22.01 -5.18 14.21
C LYS A 301 21.36 -5.42 15.57
N GLU A 302 21.70 -6.51 16.25
CA GLU A 302 21.24 -6.78 17.63
C GLU A 302 21.91 -5.84 18.64
N LEU A 303 23.23 -5.68 18.58
CA LEU A 303 23.97 -4.77 19.47
C LEU A 303 23.55 -3.29 19.30
N PHE A 304 23.22 -2.85 18.09
CA PHE A 304 22.71 -1.50 17.85
C PHE A 304 21.26 -1.31 18.31
N ARG A 305 20.41 -2.35 18.31
CA ARG A 305 19.04 -2.25 18.84
C ARG A 305 19.02 -2.16 20.35
N GLU A 306 19.87 -2.93 21.03
CA GLU A 306 19.96 -2.89 22.49
C GLU A 306 20.51 -1.55 22.97
N LYS A 307 21.56 -1.02 22.33
CA LYS A 307 22.13 0.29 22.70
C LYS A 307 21.23 1.48 22.35
N MET A 308 20.55 1.47 21.20
CA MET A 308 19.55 2.51 20.88
C MET A 308 18.32 2.41 21.79
N GLY A 309 17.96 1.22 22.24
CA GLY A 309 16.90 1.00 23.22
C GLY A 309 17.17 1.72 24.53
N ILE A 310 18.40 1.64 25.04
CA ILE A 310 18.82 2.31 26.29
C ILE A 310 18.85 3.84 26.12
N ILE A 311 19.35 4.36 25.00
CA ILE A 311 19.41 5.82 24.74
C ILE A 311 17.99 6.40 24.64
N ASN A 312 17.11 5.75 23.87
CA ASN A 312 15.71 6.18 23.76
C ASN A 312 14.97 6.07 25.10
N LEU A 313 15.30 5.08 25.93
CA LEU A 313 14.72 4.94 27.27
C LEU A 313 15.21 6.07 28.20
N ILE A 314 16.49 6.45 28.16
CA ILE A 314 17.04 7.57 28.93
C ILE A 314 16.41 8.91 28.50
N GLU A 315 16.25 9.14 27.20
CA GLU A 315 15.61 10.36 26.69
C GLU A 315 14.12 10.43 27.08
N LYS A 316 13.42 9.31 26.97
CA LYS A 316 12.02 9.19 27.38
C LYS A 316 11.85 9.43 28.88
N VAL A 317 12.66 8.78 29.71
CA VAL A 317 12.64 8.96 31.18
C VAL A 317 12.94 10.42 31.55
N ASN A 318 13.88 11.09 30.89
CA ASN A 318 14.15 12.51 31.12
C ASN A 318 12.97 13.42 30.73
N LYS A 319 12.31 13.11 29.62
CA LYS A 319 11.12 13.86 29.17
C LYS A 319 9.95 13.65 30.14
N ASP A 320 9.63 12.40 30.46
CA ASP A 320 8.52 12.05 31.36
C ASP A 320 8.75 12.65 32.76
N ARG A 321 10.01 12.72 33.23
CA ARG A 321 10.39 13.44 34.45
C ARG A 321 10.07 14.94 34.37
N ASN A 322 10.51 15.61 33.29
CA ASN A 322 10.29 17.04 33.13
C ASN A 322 8.81 17.39 33.06
N ASP A 323 8.03 16.57 32.33
CA ASP A 323 6.59 16.73 32.20
C ASP A 323 5.91 16.54 33.56
N LEU A 324 6.27 15.49 34.31
CA LEU A 324 5.79 15.26 35.68
C LEU A 324 6.14 16.39 36.63
N GLN A 325 7.37 16.90 36.57
CA GLN A 325 7.83 18.02 37.39
C GLN A 325 7.03 19.29 37.08
N GLN A 326 6.82 19.60 35.80
CA GLN A 326 6.02 20.75 35.40
C GLN A 326 4.57 20.62 35.86
N GLU A 327 3.94 19.46 35.65
CA GLU A 327 2.56 19.19 36.09
C GLU A 327 2.40 19.32 37.62
N LEU A 328 3.36 18.80 38.41
CA LEU A 328 3.37 18.95 39.86
C LEU A 328 3.55 20.40 40.30
N VAL A 329 4.45 21.14 39.67
CA VAL A 329 4.67 22.58 39.96
C VAL A 329 3.43 23.39 39.62
N GLU A 330 2.76 23.12 38.50
CA GLU A 330 1.50 23.76 38.12
C GLU A 330 0.38 23.45 39.10
N LEU A 331 0.24 22.19 39.53
CA LEU A 331 -0.74 21.79 40.55
C LEU A 331 -0.48 22.47 41.89
N MET A 332 0.79 22.57 42.31
CA MET A 332 1.16 23.31 43.52
C MET A 332 0.84 24.81 43.40
N LYS A 333 1.14 25.43 42.24
CA LYS A 333 0.79 26.84 41.99
C LYS A 333 -0.73 27.04 42.01
N LYS A 334 -1.51 26.13 41.43
CA LYS A 334 -2.99 26.15 41.49
C LYS A 334 -3.51 26.01 42.92
N ALA A 335 -3.01 25.03 43.68
CA ALA A 335 -3.38 24.82 45.07
C ALA A 335 -3.01 26.03 45.97
N ARG A 336 -1.88 26.69 45.72
CA ARG A 336 -1.45 27.89 46.45
C ARG A 336 -2.25 29.14 46.06
N SER A 337 -2.47 29.39 44.77
CA SER A 337 -3.28 30.52 44.27
C SER A 337 -4.75 30.44 44.66
N PHE A 338 -5.25 29.22 44.89
CA PHE A 338 -6.58 28.96 45.44
C PHE A 338 -6.89 29.69 46.75
N GLN A 339 -5.86 30.01 47.52
CA GLN A 339 -5.97 30.74 48.79
C GLN A 339 -6.39 32.20 48.61
N LEU A 340 -6.20 32.73 47.40
CA LEU A 340 -6.47 34.13 47.06
C LEU A 340 -7.88 34.31 46.44
N SER A 341 -8.49 33.25 45.92
CA SER A 341 -9.75 33.29 45.15
C SER A 341 -10.97 32.66 45.83
N SER A 342 -10.84 32.20 47.08
CA SER A 342 -11.79 31.37 47.83
C SER A 342 -13.12 32.04 48.26
N SER A 343 -13.49 33.18 47.68
CA SER A 343 -14.69 33.95 48.04
C SER A 343 -15.93 33.68 47.18
N ARG A 344 -15.89 32.77 46.19
CA ARG A 344 -17.04 32.39 45.35
C ARG A 344 -17.30 30.88 45.37
N GLY A 345 -18.58 30.50 45.34
CA GLY A 345 -19.10 29.15 45.59
C GLY A 345 -18.67 28.00 44.65
N ASP A 346 -17.59 28.14 43.89
CA ASP A 346 -17.08 27.13 42.95
C ASP A 346 -15.84 26.37 43.50
N VAL A 347 -15.54 26.54 44.79
CA VAL A 347 -14.39 25.92 45.46
C VAL A 347 -14.43 24.39 45.39
N GLY A 348 -15.63 23.79 45.44
CA GLY A 348 -15.81 22.34 45.41
C GLY A 348 -15.39 21.70 44.08
N ASN A 349 -15.86 22.26 42.96
CA ASN A 349 -15.57 21.71 41.62
C ASN A 349 -14.09 21.80 41.27
N GLN A 350 -13.46 22.93 41.63
CA GLN A 350 -12.03 23.11 41.37
C GLN A 350 -11.17 22.18 42.25
N MET A 351 -11.66 21.77 43.42
CA MET A 351 -11.00 20.75 44.24
C MET A 351 -11.06 19.37 43.60
N LEU A 352 -12.23 18.97 43.10
CA LEU A 352 -12.42 17.70 42.42
C LEU A 352 -11.55 17.62 41.16
N ASP A 353 -11.41 18.72 40.42
CA ASP A 353 -10.49 18.81 39.28
C ASP A 353 -9.01 18.67 39.71
N MET A 354 -8.59 19.31 40.80
CA MET A 354 -7.24 19.16 41.34
C MET A 354 -6.96 17.72 41.81
N GLU A 355 -7.91 17.08 42.48
CA GLU A 355 -7.79 15.69 42.94
C GLU A 355 -7.69 14.72 41.76
N LYS A 356 -8.53 14.90 40.73
CA LYS A 356 -8.47 14.12 39.50
C LYS A 356 -7.12 14.27 38.79
N LYS A 357 -6.63 15.50 38.64
CA LYS A 357 -5.32 15.77 38.01
C LYS A 357 -4.17 15.18 38.82
N PHE A 358 -4.26 15.21 40.14
CA PHE A 358 -3.24 14.60 40.99
C PHE A 358 -3.22 13.08 40.89
N ASN A 359 -4.39 12.43 40.82
CA ASN A 359 -4.45 10.98 40.59
C ASN A 359 -3.81 10.60 39.24
N GLN A 360 -4.02 11.40 38.20
CA GLN A 360 -3.36 11.21 36.90
C GLN A 360 -1.83 11.35 37.00
N VAL A 361 -1.36 12.35 37.74
CA VAL A 361 0.08 12.55 38.00
C VAL A 361 0.67 11.39 38.83
N ASP A 362 -0.06 10.87 39.82
CA ASP A 362 0.37 9.70 40.61
C ASP A 362 0.47 8.43 39.75
N GLU A 363 -0.46 8.22 38.82
CA GLU A 363 -0.40 7.11 37.87
C GLU A 363 0.82 7.22 36.94
N LYS A 364 1.05 8.41 36.37
CA LYS A 364 2.24 8.68 35.55
C LYS A 364 3.53 8.47 36.34
N LYS A 365 3.58 8.88 37.61
CA LYS A 365 4.70 8.63 38.51
C LYS A 365 4.96 7.13 38.70
N ARG A 366 3.92 6.32 38.91
CA ARG A 366 4.07 4.86 39.03
C ARG A 366 4.60 4.20 37.75
N LEU A 367 4.22 4.71 36.58
CA LEU A 367 4.77 4.27 35.30
C LEU A 367 6.25 4.65 35.19
N PHE A 368 6.58 5.89 35.51
CA PHE A 368 7.96 6.38 35.57
C PHE A 368 8.85 5.53 36.50
N GLU A 369 8.35 5.18 37.69
CA GLU A 369 9.05 4.29 38.62
C GLU A 369 9.29 2.88 38.06
N LYS A 370 8.34 2.35 37.27
CA LYS A 370 8.53 1.05 36.59
C LYS A 370 9.61 1.15 35.52
N GLU A 371 9.61 2.22 34.74
CA GLU A 371 10.61 2.45 33.69
C GLU A 371 12.01 2.65 34.28
N LEU A 372 12.15 3.39 35.39
CA LEU A 372 13.40 3.50 36.14
C LEU A 372 13.88 2.14 36.66
N LYS A 373 12.99 1.30 37.20
CA LYS A 373 13.34 -0.06 37.63
C LYS A 373 13.84 -0.91 36.47
N SER A 374 13.19 -0.82 35.31
CA SER A 374 13.68 -1.48 34.09
C SER A 374 15.05 -0.97 33.68
N LEU A 375 15.29 0.35 33.70
CA LEU A 375 16.60 0.92 33.38
C LEU A 375 17.68 0.43 34.36
N SER A 376 17.36 0.35 35.65
CA SER A 376 18.28 -0.17 36.68
C SER A 376 18.61 -1.66 36.54
N SER A 377 17.70 -2.47 35.97
CA SER A 377 17.95 -3.89 35.73
C SER A 377 18.80 -4.15 34.49
N TRP A 378 18.92 -3.18 33.59
CA TRP A 378 19.78 -3.25 32.40
C TRP A 378 21.23 -2.86 32.69
N LEU A 379 21.45 -2.14 33.80
CA LEU A 379 22.78 -1.70 34.25
C LEU A 379 23.47 -2.69 35.20
N LYS A 380 22.74 -3.70 35.69
CA LYS A 380 23.29 -4.84 36.46
C LYS A 380 23.57 -6.00 35.52
#